data_AF-A0A2P2I6U4-F1
#
_entry.id   AF-A0A2P2I6U4-F1
#
_cell.length_a   1.000
_cell.length_b   1.000
_cell.length_c   1.000
_cell.angle_alpha   90.00
_cell.angle_beta   90.00
_cell.angle_gamma   90.00
#
_symmetry.space_group_name_H-M   'P 1'
#
loop_
_entity.id
_entity.type
_entity.pdbx_description
1 polymer ?
#
loop_
_entity_poly.entity_id
_entity_poly.type
_entity_poly.pdbx_seq_one_letter_code
_entity_poly.pdbx_strand_id
1 'polypeptide(L)'
;MDDQLRQPYQGQLVKFTNVVKGWQTRWFILNPEPGTLQYYLSESDLPCSRPRGSIQLAGAVISPSDEDCHTFTVSPASGEAYKLRAQDTRGRQMWLNRMRVIAEMHTRAIAH
;
A
#
# COMPACT_ATOMS: atom_id res chain seq x y z
N MET A 1 -11.92 -11.78 -13.70
CA MET A 1 -10.59 -11.98 -13.06
C MET A 1 -10.27 -10.82 -12.10
N ASP A 2 -10.91 -9.66 -12.28
CA ASP A 2 -10.73 -8.42 -11.51
C ASP A 2 -11.32 -8.46 -10.09
N ASP A 3 -12.36 -9.27 -9.84
CA ASP A 3 -12.96 -9.43 -8.51
C ASP A 3 -11.94 -9.85 -7.45
N GLN A 4 -10.99 -10.71 -7.81
CA GLN A 4 -9.96 -11.12 -6.86
C GLN A 4 -9.03 -9.97 -6.49
N LEU A 5 -8.76 -9.04 -7.41
CA LEU A 5 -7.90 -7.87 -7.18
C LEU A 5 -8.60 -6.79 -6.34
N ARG A 6 -9.92 -6.81 -6.30
CA ARG A 6 -10.76 -5.91 -5.50
C ARG A 6 -11.08 -6.44 -4.11
N GLN A 7 -10.53 -7.59 -3.71
CA GLN A 7 -10.66 -8.09 -2.34
C GLN A 7 -9.66 -7.40 -1.39
N PRO A 8 -10.00 -7.30 -0.09
CA PRO A 8 -9.08 -6.86 0.94
C PRO A 8 -7.78 -7.65 0.87
N TYR A 9 -6.66 -6.96 1.05
CA TYR A 9 -5.36 -7.60 1.02
C TYR A 9 -4.49 -7.08 2.15
N GLN A 10 -3.86 -7.99 2.87
CA GLN A 10 -3.04 -7.64 4.01
C GLN A 10 -1.75 -8.45 4.01
N GLY A 11 -0.72 -7.88 4.63
CA GLY A 11 0.56 -8.55 4.75
C GLY A 11 1.67 -7.63 5.23
N GLN A 12 2.82 -8.23 5.47
CA GLN A 12 4.02 -7.49 5.86
C GLN A 12 4.67 -6.84 4.66
N LEU A 13 4.98 -5.54 4.81
CA LEU A 13 5.87 -4.82 3.92
C LEU A 13 6.90 -4.08 4.76
N VAL A 14 8.06 -3.84 4.18
CA VAL A 14 9.10 -3.04 4.81
C VAL A 14 8.93 -1.60 4.33
N LYS A 15 8.61 -0.68 5.25
CA LYS A 15 8.44 0.75 4.96
C LYS A 15 9.73 1.50 5.25
N PHE A 16 10.15 2.35 4.31
CA PHE A 16 11.20 3.33 4.60
C PHE A 16 10.63 4.44 5.50
N THR A 17 11.27 4.67 6.64
CA THR A 17 10.81 5.64 7.64
C THR A 17 11.54 6.96 7.55
N ASN A 18 12.86 6.98 7.74
CA ASN A 18 13.75 8.11 7.49
C ASN A 18 15.21 7.63 7.44
N VAL A 19 16.17 8.53 7.19
CA VAL A 19 17.60 8.18 7.12
C VAL A 19 18.17 7.61 8.43
N VAL A 20 17.55 7.92 9.57
CA VAL A 20 18.02 7.48 10.90
C VAL A 20 17.48 6.09 11.25
N LYS A 21 16.18 5.87 11.08
CA LYS A 21 15.47 4.61 11.43
C LYS A 21 15.47 3.60 10.29
N GLY A 22 15.73 4.04 9.06
CA GLY A 22 15.83 3.21 7.86
C GLY A 22 14.53 2.49 7.51
N TRP A 23 14.70 1.26 7.04
CA TRP A 23 13.66 0.34 6.62
C TRP A 23 13.09 -0.43 7.81
N GLN A 24 11.76 -0.46 7.94
CA GLN A 24 11.10 -1.07 9.09
C GLN A 24 9.91 -1.91 8.65
N THR A 25 9.81 -3.14 9.15
CA THR A 25 8.68 -4.02 8.88
C THR A 25 7.41 -3.48 9.51
N ARG A 26 6.36 -3.37 8.72
CA ARG A 26 5.03 -2.93 9.15
C ARG A 26 3.98 -3.83 8.54
N TRP A 27 2.85 -3.95 9.24
CA TRP A 27 1.70 -4.66 8.70
C TRP A 27 0.85 -3.69 7.91
N PHE A 28 0.59 -4.01 6.63
CA PHE A 28 -0.24 -3.18 5.76
C PHE A 28 -1.57 -3.87 5.50
N ILE A 29 -2.63 -3.07 5.42
CA ILE A 29 -3.97 -3.49 5.05
C ILE A 29 -4.45 -2.58 3.92
N LEU A 30 -4.82 -3.20 2.82
CA LEU A 30 -5.44 -2.59 1.65
C LEU A 30 -6.94 -2.84 1.71
N ASN A 31 -7.69 -1.78 1.94
CA ASN A 31 -9.14 -1.79 2.04
C ASN A 31 -9.76 -1.30 0.73
N PRO A 32 -10.38 -2.18 -0.08
CA PRO A 32 -10.94 -1.83 -1.37
C PRO A 32 -12.21 -0.97 -1.27
N GLU A 33 -13.01 -1.15 -0.22
CA GLU A 33 -14.26 -0.41 -0.02
C GLU A 33 -14.03 1.10 0.18
N PRO A 34 -13.24 1.55 1.17
CA PRO A 34 -12.88 2.96 1.29
C PRO A 34 -11.74 3.39 0.35
N GLY A 35 -11.09 2.46 -0.35
CA GLY A 35 -9.96 2.76 -1.23
C GLY A 35 -8.73 3.24 -0.47
N THR A 36 -8.41 2.62 0.67
CA THR A 36 -7.31 3.06 1.54
C THR A 36 -6.23 2.00 1.74
N LEU A 37 -4.99 2.45 1.87
CA LEU A 37 -3.86 1.65 2.32
C LEU A 37 -3.46 2.13 3.71
N GLN A 38 -3.68 1.29 4.72
CA GLN A 38 -3.37 1.59 6.11
C GLN A 38 -2.19 0.75 6.58
N TYR A 39 -1.43 1.25 7.57
CA TYR A 39 -0.37 0.47 8.19
C TYR A 39 -0.37 0.52 9.71
N TYR A 40 0.10 -0.57 10.28
CA TYR A 40 0.17 -0.86 11.71
C TYR A 40 1.59 -1.32 12.07
N LEU A 41 1.91 -1.33 13.36
CA LEU A 41 3.23 -1.78 13.82
C LEU A 41 3.42 -3.28 13.56
N SER A 42 2.39 -4.09 13.85
CA SER A 42 2.38 -5.53 13.66
C SER A 42 0.93 -6.04 13.50
N GLU A 43 0.79 -7.28 13.02
CA GLU A 43 -0.53 -7.95 12.90
C GLU A 43 -1.21 -8.09 14.27
N SER A 44 -0.45 -8.40 15.32
CA SER A 44 -0.98 -8.61 16.68
C SER A 44 -1.57 -7.35 17.32
N ASP A 45 -1.27 -6.17 16.77
CA ASP A 45 -1.73 -4.88 17.27
C ASP A 45 -3.09 -4.47 16.66
N LEU A 46 -3.53 -5.15 15.60
CA LEU A 46 -4.77 -4.85 14.87
C LEU A 46 -6.05 -4.74 15.74
N PRO A 47 -6.32 -5.64 16.70
CA PRO A 47 -7.58 -5.58 17.45
C PRO A 47 -7.66 -4.42 18.45
N CYS A 48 -6.52 -3.82 18.84
CA CYS A 48 -6.46 -2.83 19.92
C CYS A 48 -5.87 -1.48 19.48
N SER A 49 -5.43 -1.34 18.23
CA SER A 49 -4.61 -0.21 17.81
C SER A 49 -5.17 0.53 16.60
N ARG A 50 -5.05 1.86 16.66
CA ARG A 50 -5.36 2.73 15.53
C ARG A 50 -4.25 2.66 14.49
N PRO A 51 -4.58 2.74 13.18
CA PRO A 51 -3.58 2.77 12.13
C PRO A 51 -2.57 3.89 12.41
N ARG A 52 -1.29 3.60 12.22
CA ARG A 52 -0.20 4.57 12.37
C ARG A 52 -0.19 5.59 11.25
N GLY A 53 -0.75 5.22 10.10
CA GLY A 53 -0.97 6.11 8.96
C GLY A 53 -1.85 5.45 7.92
N SER A 54 -2.43 6.27 7.05
CA SER A 54 -3.35 5.86 5.99
C SER A 54 -3.11 6.69 4.73
N ILE A 55 -3.12 6.02 3.59
CA ILE A 55 -3.05 6.63 2.26
C ILE A 55 -4.41 6.43 1.57
N GLN A 56 -4.95 7.51 1.01
CA GLN A 56 -6.05 7.42 0.06
C GLN A 56 -5.50 7.00 -1.31
N LEU A 57 -6.03 5.93 -1.88
CA LEU A 57 -5.58 5.44 -3.19
C LEU A 57 -6.23 6.18 -4.35
N ALA A 58 -7.30 6.94 -4.11
CA ALA A 58 -7.87 7.79 -5.14
C ALA A 58 -6.85 8.84 -5.59
N GLY A 59 -6.58 8.87 -6.89
CA GLY A 59 -5.53 9.69 -7.51
C GLY A 59 -4.10 9.28 -7.15
N ALA A 60 -3.90 8.15 -6.46
CA ALA A 60 -2.56 7.71 -6.09
C ALA A 60 -1.82 7.07 -7.28
N VAL A 61 -0.52 7.35 -7.37
CA VAL A 61 0.39 6.78 -8.35
C VAL A 61 1.22 5.69 -7.69
N ILE A 62 1.14 4.46 -8.22
CA ILE A 62 1.86 3.30 -7.70
C ILE A 62 2.92 2.86 -8.71
N SER A 63 4.19 3.12 -8.39
CA SER A 63 5.33 2.91 -9.29
C SER A 63 6.29 1.85 -8.76
N PRO A 64 6.72 0.88 -9.58
CA PRO A 64 7.80 -0.03 -9.19
C PRO A 64 9.13 0.75 -9.12
N SER A 65 10.06 0.29 -8.30
CA SER A 65 11.43 0.83 -8.28
C SER A 65 12.25 0.25 -9.43
N ASP A 66 13.11 1.06 -10.05
CA ASP A 66 14.10 0.60 -11.03
C ASP A 66 15.34 0.00 -10.35
N GLU A 67 15.63 0.44 -9.11
CA GLU A 67 16.80 -0.01 -8.34
C GLU A 67 16.77 -1.51 -7.96
N ASP A 68 15.57 -2.10 -7.81
CA ASP A 68 15.39 -3.46 -7.27
C ASP A 68 14.01 -4.08 -7.57
N CYS A 69 13.98 -5.42 -7.64
CA CYS A 69 12.80 -6.23 -7.95
C CYS A 69 11.76 -6.37 -6.81
N HIS A 70 11.99 -5.78 -5.64
CA HIS A 70 11.17 -5.93 -4.44
C HIS A 70 10.57 -4.60 -3.98
N THR A 71 11.14 -3.49 -4.44
CA THR A 71 10.82 -2.14 -3.98
C THR A 71 9.81 -1.44 -4.90
N PHE A 72 8.94 -0.63 -4.32
CA PHE A 72 7.97 0.20 -5.02
C PHE A 72 7.55 1.41 -4.17
N THR A 73 6.93 2.40 -4.81
CA THR A 73 6.47 3.62 -4.16
C THR A 73 4.97 3.79 -4.36
N VAL A 74 4.28 4.21 -3.30
CA VAL A 74 2.86 4.59 -3.32
C VAL A 74 2.77 6.09 -3.04
N SER A 75 2.45 6.88 -4.05
CA SER A 75 2.35 8.33 -3.95
C SER A 75 0.88 8.74 -3.98
N PRO A 76 0.26 9.16 -2.86
CA PRO A 76 -1.11 9.66 -2.88
C PRO A 76 -1.22 10.96 -3.68
N ALA A 77 -2.44 11.32 -4.09
CA ALA A 77 -2.72 12.64 -4.66
C ALA A 77 -2.40 13.77 -3.67
N SER A 78 -2.54 13.51 -2.37
CA SER A 78 -2.26 14.44 -1.29
C SER A 78 -1.54 13.72 -0.14
N GLY A 79 -0.44 14.29 0.34
CA GLY A 79 0.32 13.76 1.49
C GLY A 79 1.68 13.17 1.11
N GLU A 80 2.25 12.38 2.02
CA GLU A 80 3.60 11.81 1.87
C GLU A 80 3.56 10.48 1.10
N ALA A 81 4.49 10.31 0.16
CA ALA A 81 4.68 9.07 -0.57
C ALA A 81 5.37 8.01 0.31
N TYR A 82 4.91 6.75 0.21
CA TYR A 82 5.53 5.63 0.94
C TYR A 82 6.43 4.82 0.02
N LYS A 83 7.71 4.71 0.37
CA LYS A 83 8.64 3.75 -0.21
C LYS A 83 8.51 2.42 0.55
N LEU A 84 8.10 1.37 -0.16
CA LEU A 84 7.75 0.06 0.39
C LEU A 84 8.55 -1.04 -0.30
N ARG A 85 8.86 -2.10 0.44
CA ARG A 85 9.53 -3.29 -0.09
C ARG A 85 8.76 -4.54 0.32
N ALA A 86 8.49 -5.40 -0.67
CA ALA A 86 7.88 -6.71 -0.45
C ALA A 86 8.95 -7.77 -0.12
N GLN A 87 8.51 -8.91 0.42
CA GLN A 87 9.40 -10.04 0.70
C GLN A 87 9.96 -10.65 -0.60
N ASP A 88 9.13 -10.77 -1.63
CA ASP A 88 9.47 -11.39 -2.91
C ASP A 88 8.88 -10.63 -4.09
N THR A 89 9.44 -10.84 -5.28
CA THR A 89 8.95 -10.24 -6.53
C THR A 89 7.47 -10.58 -6.80
N ARG A 90 7.02 -11.79 -6.47
CA ARG A 90 5.61 -12.19 -6.61
C ARG A 90 4.71 -11.39 -5.67
N GLY A 91 5.11 -11.25 -4.40
CA GLY A 91 4.39 -10.45 -3.41
C GLY A 91 4.30 -8.98 -3.85
N ARG A 92 5.41 -8.42 -4.36
CA ARG A 92 5.44 -7.08 -4.95
C ARG A 92 4.40 -6.93 -6.05
N GLN A 93 4.38 -7.82 -7.04
CA GLN A 93 3.43 -7.74 -8.14
C GLN A 93 1.98 -7.82 -7.66
N MET A 94 1.70 -8.66 -6.66
CA MET A 94 0.35 -8.75 -6.10
C MET A 94 -0.10 -7.43 -5.45
N TRP A 95 0.77 -6.83 -4.64
CA TRP A 95 0.54 -5.52 -4.03
C TRP A 95 0.31 -4.44 -5.08
N LEU A 96 1.21 -4.34 -6.07
CA LEU A 96 1.11 -3.37 -7.17
C LEU A 96 -0.20 -3.49 -7.94
N ASN A 97 -0.55 -4.70 -8.38
CA ASN A 97 -1.74 -4.93 -9.20
C ASN A 97 -3.02 -4.57 -8.43
N ARG A 98 -3.16 -5.02 -7.19
CA ARG A 98 -4.33 -4.72 -6.35
C ARG A 98 -4.45 -3.22 -6.06
N MET A 99 -3.36 -2.57 -5.65
CA MET A 99 -3.38 -1.13 -5.36
C MET A 99 -3.73 -0.31 -6.59
N ARG A 100 -3.21 -0.65 -7.78
CA ARG A 100 -3.54 0.06 -9.02
C ARG A 100 -5.00 -0.10 -9.42
N VAL A 101 -5.55 -1.31 -9.32
CA VAL A 101 -6.97 -1.54 -9.62
C VAL A 101 -7.87 -0.74 -8.69
N ILE A 102 -7.57 -0.73 -7.39
CA ILE A 102 -8.35 0.03 -6.40
C ILE A 102 -8.17 1.54 -6.62
N ALA A 103 -6.94 2.01 -6.86
CA ALA A 103 -6.65 3.41 -7.15
C ALA A 103 -7.41 3.90 -8.39
N GLU A 104 -7.39 3.14 -9.49
CA GLU A 104 -8.11 3.48 -10.72
C GLU A 104 -9.62 3.53 -10.48
N MET A 105 -10.18 2.52 -9.81
CA MET A 105 -11.60 2.44 -9.50
C MET A 105 -12.08 3.66 -8.70
N HIS A 106 -11.35 4.04 -7.66
CA HIS A 106 -11.69 5.18 -6.82
C HIS A 106 -11.43 6.52 -7.50
N THR A 107 -10.35 6.64 -8.27
CA THR A 107 -10.08 7.86 -9.07
C THR A 107 -11.22 8.14 -10.03
N ARG A 108 -11.70 7.11 -10.75
CA ARG A 108 -12.84 7.24 -11.67
C ARG A 108 -14.11 7.62 -10.92
N ALA A 109 -14.37 7.03 -9.76
CA ALA A 109 -15.57 7.33 -8.97
C ALA A 109 -15.62 8.78 -8.45
N ILE A 110 -14.47 9.40 -8.16
CA ILE A 110 -14.40 10.81 -7.70
C ILE A 110 -14.46 11.80 -8.86
N ALA A 111 -14.05 11.40 -10.07
CA ALA A 111 -14.04 12.27 -11.24
C ALA A 111 -15.42 12.47 -11.90
N HIS A 112 -16.45 11.74 -11.45
CA HIS A 112 -17.83 11.80 -11.92
C HIS A 112 -18.75 12.37 -10.82
#